data_AF-A0A4Y8CIR9-F1
#
_entry.id   AF-A0A4Y8CIR9-F1
#
_cell.length_a   1.000
_cell.length_b   1.000
_cell.length_c   1.000
_cell.angle_alpha   90.00
_cell.angle_beta   90.00
_cell.angle_gamma   90.00
#
_symmetry.space_group_name_H-M   'P 1'
#
loop_
_entity.id
_entity.type
_entity.pdbx_description
1 polymer ?
#
loop_
_entity_poly.entity_id
_entity_poly.type
_entity_poly.pdbx_seq_one_letter_code
_entity_poly.pdbx_strand_id
1 'polypeptide(L)'
;MKQITTPTLSPQADMSNPTPKSAAEASKTMTARDILLPKNTTTTPTNSFSSPLPSPVLPEPEPVSNTQVNAPLEKLPSEVRRNLLSRLQLEDLSALVHASPIFHQQYLLDRRFLLCTCLETSLHSSSIVIDACAVYRTGLIDFSDARTHNTVIHFLRTYQDRRSSTKYSIFSEGLIESEIVEIVAFHSTIIKPLARQYTDWALTNLADETKGTRSITPLSKTEEMRLQRALYRFQLCCNLFGKNVDSSRWFFQGLNFKSVDILTIFLCLFEPWEIEEILCLYTFSKVMYTQIFKEIHWDLDANNPKFDDQGRPPTPTGAFDLDDDAYLMGTISLGLKILHRMLTTRDHEQRVWAMQEHICLPLGDFLEIEGSDVLDEWT
;
A
#
# COMPACT_ATOMS: atom_id res chain seq x y z
N MET A 1 17.46 50.73 39.98
CA MET A 1 18.75 51.20 40.55
C MET A 1 19.25 50.20 41.57
N LYS A 2 20.20 49.35 41.17
CA LYS A 2 21.33 48.81 41.95
C LYS A 2 22.08 47.84 41.04
N GLN A 3 23.24 48.29 40.58
CA GLN A 3 24.25 47.49 39.89
C GLN A 3 25.03 46.63 40.91
N ILE A 4 25.68 45.58 40.40
CA ILE A 4 27.01 45.00 40.72
C ILE A 4 26.91 43.49 40.47
N THR A 5 27.84 42.70 39.91
CA THR A 5 29.01 42.81 39.02
C THR A 5 29.36 41.34 38.74
N THR A 6 29.78 41.00 37.51
CA THR A 6 30.29 39.67 37.11
C THR A 6 31.60 39.31 37.83
N PRO A 7 32.04 38.04 37.71
CA PRO A 7 33.37 37.90 37.10
C PRO A 7 33.41 36.83 36.00
N THR A 8 34.24 37.13 35.01
CA THR A 8 34.64 36.31 33.87
C THR A 8 35.99 35.67 34.16
N LEU A 9 36.17 34.38 33.83
CA LEU A 9 37.47 33.80 33.48
C LEU A 9 37.24 32.63 32.51
N SER A 10 37.79 32.77 31.31
CA SER A 10 37.97 31.75 30.25
C SER A 10 39.46 31.32 30.23
N PRO A 11 39.96 30.58 29.22
CA PRO A 11 39.67 29.20 28.79
C PRO A 11 40.96 28.33 28.67
N GLN A 12 40.84 27.00 28.65
CA GLN A 12 41.81 26.05 28.05
C GLN A 12 41.13 24.65 28.01
N ALA A 13 40.84 24.06 26.83
CA ALA A 13 41.70 23.19 26.02
C ALA A 13 42.39 22.09 26.88
N ASP A 14 42.30 20.79 26.61
CA ASP A 14 42.25 20.08 25.33
C ASP A 14 41.97 18.57 25.62
N MET A 15 41.66 17.82 24.56
CA MET A 15 41.92 16.38 24.40
C MET A 15 41.16 15.35 25.27
N SER A 16 40.13 14.70 24.69
CA SER A 16 40.23 13.29 24.22
C SER A 16 38.85 12.71 23.87
N ASN A 17 38.56 12.68 22.56
CA ASN A 17 37.53 11.84 21.94
C ASN A 17 37.88 10.34 22.11
N PRO A 18 36.89 9.47 22.33
CA PRO A 18 36.94 8.11 21.83
C PRO A 18 35.99 7.96 20.64
N THR A 19 36.57 7.88 19.46
CA THR A 19 35.96 7.28 18.26
C THR A 19 35.67 5.80 18.53
N PRO A 20 34.53 5.26 18.06
CA PRO A 20 34.52 3.91 17.52
C PRO A 20 34.32 3.95 16.01
N LYS A 21 35.38 3.48 15.36
CA LYS A 21 35.52 2.94 14.01
C LYS A 21 34.21 2.52 13.33
N SER A 22 34.03 3.07 12.13
CA SER A 22 33.64 2.39 10.88
C SER A 22 32.96 1.03 11.01
N ALA A 23 31.65 1.03 10.76
CA ALA A 23 30.95 -0.05 10.06
C ALA A 23 30.27 0.55 8.82
N ALA A 24 31.08 1.12 7.93
CA ALA A 24 30.67 1.42 6.57
C ALA A 24 30.79 0.12 5.75
N GLU A 25 29.80 -0.77 5.86
CA GLU A 25 29.54 -1.84 4.88
C GLU A 25 28.24 -2.58 5.19
N ALA A 26 27.08 -1.98 4.91
CA ALA A 26 25.81 -2.67 4.61
C ALA A 26 24.69 -1.66 4.32
N SER A 27 24.68 -1.08 3.13
CA SER A 27 23.47 -0.51 2.54
C SER A 27 23.65 -0.46 1.03
N LYS A 28 23.63 -1.65 0.42
CA LYS A 28 23.28 -1.75 -1.00
C LYS A 28 21.76 -1.69 -1.06
N THR A 29 21.28 -0.56 -1.57
CA THR A 29 19.95 -0.38 -2.13
C THR A 29 19.55 -1.60 -2.99
N MET A 30 18.52 -2.31 -2.56
CA MET A 30 17.81 -3.29 -3.38
C MET A 30 17.05 -2.53 -4.47
N THR A 31 17.64 -2.43 -5.65
CA THR A 31 16.95 -2.05 -6.88
C THR A 31 15.95 -3.13 -7.28
N ALA A 32 14.80 -2.71 -7.83
CA ALA A 32 13.69 -3.53 -8.32
C ALA A 32 14.01 -4.42 -9.55
N ARG A 33 15.18 -5.06 -9.60
CA ARG A 33 15.65 -5.88 -10.72
C ARG A 33 15.69 -7.38 -10.46
N ASP A 34 15.52 -7.85 -9.22
CA ASP A 34 15.83 -9.25 -8.88
C ASP A 34 14.62 -10.20 -8.75
N ILE A 35 13.43 -9.81 -9.21
CA ILE A 35 12.25 -10.71 -9.18
C ILE A 35 12.18 -11.66 -10.40
N LEU A 36 13.07 -11.56 -11.37
CA LEU A 36 12.99 -12.38 -12.59
C LEU A 36 14.34 -12.96 -12.97
N LEU A 37 14.63 -14.19 -12.50
CA LEU A 37 15.39 -15.21 -13.25
C LEU A 37 15.58 -16.50 -12.42
N PRO A 38 15.24 -17.68 -12.98
CA PRO A 38 16.02 -18.89 -12.77
C PRO A 38 17.01 -19.10 -13.92
N LYS A 39 18.20 -19.58 -13.53
CA LYS A 39 19.36 -19.94 -14.34
C LYS A 39 19.03 -20.99 -15.40
N ASN A 40 19.37 -20.74 -16.66
CA ASN A 40 19.48 -21.78 -17.68
C ASN A 40 20.95 -22.05 -18.00
N THR A 41 21.33 -23.32 -17.84
CA THR A 41 22.63 -23.88 -18.20
C THR A 41 22.74 -24.08 -19.72
N THR A 42 23.88 -23.63 -20.25
CA THR A 42 24.33 -23.76 -21.63
C THR A 42 24.75 -25.20 -21.97
N THR A 43 24.29 -25.73 -23.10
CA THR A 43 25.08 -26.70 -23.89
C THR A 43 24.79 -26.54 -25.39
N THR A 44 25.87 -26.40 -26.15
CA THR A 44 26.02 -26.07 -27.57
C THR A 44 25.81 -27.31 -28.48
N PRO A 45 25.63 -27.13 -29.81
CA PRO A 45 25.20 -28.14 -30.77
C PRO A 45 26.36 -28.77 -31.55
N THR A 46 26.14 -29.92 -32.22
CA THR A 46 26.97 -30.32 -33.37
C THR A 46 26.19 -31.18 -34.38
N ASN A 47 26.35 -30.78 -35.64
CA ASN A 47 25.88 -31.36 -36.91
C ASN A 47 26.21 -32.85 -37.13
N SER A 48 25.44 -33.54 -37.99
CA SER A 48 25.94 -34.02 -39.31
C SER A 48 25.01 -35.02 -40.03
N PHE A 49 24.69 -34.68 -41.29
CA PHE A 49 24.65 -35.52 -42.51
C PHE A 49 23.83 -36.82 -42.59
N SER A 50 22.80 -36.84 -43.47
CA SER A 50 22.83 -37.50 -44.81
C SER A 50 21.42 -37.85 -45.31
N SER A 51 21.10 -37.42 -46.54
CA SER A 51 19.96 -37.89 -47.33
C SER A 51 20.38 -39.07 -48.23
N PRO A 52 19.42 -39.90 -48.68
CA PRO A 52 19.34 -40.19 -50.12
C PRO A 52 17.91 -40.08 -50.71
N LEU A 53 17.89 -39.93 -52.04
CA LEU A 53 16.84 -39.58 -53.00
C LEU A 53 15.61 -40.53 -53.07
N PRO A 54 14.51 -40.13 -53.76
CA PRO A 54 13.16 -40.67 -53.67
C PRO A 54 12.79 -41.66 -54.79
N SER A 55 11.72 -42.42 -54.56
CA SER A 55 10.95 -43.13 -55.59
C SER A 55 9.49 -42.65 -55.61
N PRO A 56 8.81 -42.68 -56.78
CA PRO A 56 7.58 -41.94 -57.02
C PRO A 56 6.35 -42.74 -56.59
N VAL A 57 5.46 -42.12 -55.81
CA VAL A 57 4.12 -42.63 -55.52
C VAL A 57 3.10 -41.59 -55.99
N LEU A 58 2.16 -42.04 -56.82
CA LEU A 58 1.04 -41.27 -57.37
C LEU A 58 0.08 -40.79 -56.25
N PRO A 59 -0.70 -39.72 -56.49
CA PRO A 59 -1.37 -38.96 -55.42
C PRO A 59 -2.63 -39.65 -54.90
N GLU A 60 -2.67 -39.86 -53.59
CA GLU A 60 -3.88 -40.18 -52.82
C GLU A 60 -4.51 -38.85 -52.34
N PRO A 61 -5.85 -38.73 -52.27
CA PRO A 61 -6.52 -37.43 -52.17
C PRO A 61 -6.27 -36.80 -50.80
N GLU A 62 -5.79 -35.56 -50.82
CA GLU A 62 -5.63 -34.71 -49.63
C GLU A 62 -6.91 -34.72 -48.79
N PRO A 63 -6.87 -35.17 -47.52
CA PRO A 63 -7.94 -34.86 -46.59
C PRO A 63 -7.87 -33.35 -46.36
N VAL A 64 -8.94 -32.63 -46.74
CA VAL A 64 -9.12 -31.22 -46.42
C VAL A 64 -9.17 -31.07 -44.90
N SER A 65 -8.00 -30.92 -44.29
CA SER A 65 -7.86 -30.59 -42.89
C SER A 65 -8.22 -29.13 -42.74
N ASN A 66 -9.51 -28.87 -42.52
CA ASN A 66 -10.01 -27.64 -41.90
C ASN A 66 -9.51 -27.56 -40.46
N THR A 67 -8.19 -27.49 -40.28
CA THR A 67 -7.60 -27.00 -39.05
C THR A 67 -7.54 -25.49 -39.24
N GLN A 68 -8.64 -24.82 -38.93
CA GLN A 68 -8.62 -23.39 -38.70
C GLN A 68 -7.75 -23.16 -37.47
N VAL A 69 -6.43 -23.15 -37.69
CA VAL A 69 -5.45 -22.78 -36.68
C VAL A 69 -5.76 -21.32 -36.38
N ASN A 70 -6.45 -21.08 -35.27
CA ASN A 70 -6.68 -19.75 -34.73
C ASN A 70 -5.36 -18.99 -34.85
N ALA A 71 -5.35 -17.91 -35.64
CA ALA A 71 -4.13 -17.13 -35.80
C ALA A 71 -3.69 -16.67 -34.40
N PRO A 72 -2.45 -17.00 -33.97
CA PRO A 72 -1.99 -16.61 -32.64
C PRO A 72 -2.08 -15.08 -32.50
N LEU A 73 -2.55 -14.61 -31.34
CA LEU A 73 -2.78 -13.19 -31.02
C LEU A 73 -1.54 -12.32 -31.32
N GLU A 74 -0.36 -12.93 -31.25
CA GLU A 74 0.95 -12.37 -31.57
C GLU A 74 1.09 -11.93 -33.03
N LYS A 75 0.37 -12.55 -33.97
CA LYS A 75 0.41 -12.21 -35.40
C LYS A 75 -0.47 -11.00 -35.75
N LEU A 76 -1.23 -10.49 -34.79
CA LEU A 76 -2.02 -9.27 -35.00
C LEU A 76 -1.09 -8.07 -35.24
N PRO A 77 -1.50 -7.10 -36.08
CA PRO A 77 -0.80 -5.84 -36.23
C PRO A 77 -0.56 -5.16 -34.88
N SER A 78 0.55 -4.42 -34.76
CA SER A 78 0.98 -3.80 -33.49
C SER A 78 -0.08 -2.90 -32.87
N GLU A 79 -0.86 -2.23 -33.72
CA GLU A 79 -1.95 -1.32 -33.38
C GLU A 79 -3.13 -2.06 -32.75
N VAL A 80 -3.44 -3.25 -33.29
CA VAL A 80 -4.50 -4.13 -32.75
C VAL A 80 -4.05 -4.72 -31.42
N ARG A 81 -2.79 -5.16 -31.32
CA ARG A 81 -2.21 -5.63 -30.06
C ARG A 81 -2.20 -4.54 -28.99
N ARG A 82 -1.84 -3.31 -29.36
CA ARG A 82 -1.88 -2.14 -28.47
C ARG A 82 -3.31 -1.83 -28.01
N ASN A 83 -4.28 -1.84 -28.91
CA ASN A 83 -5.68 -1.59 -28.55
C ASN A 83 -6.21 -2.68 -27.60
N LEU A 84 -5.88 -3.95 -27.88
CA LEU A 84 -6.22 -5.06 -27.00
C LEU A 84 -5.66 -4.83 -25.60
N LEU A 85 -4.35 -4.57 -25.47
CA LEU A 85 -3.69 -4.32 -24.18
C LEU A 85 -4.37 -3.18 -23.41
N SER A 86 -4.74 -2.09 -24.09
CA SER A 86 -5.36 -0.91 -23.46
C SER A 86 -6.77 -1.15 -22.89
N ARG A 87 -7.42 -2.28 -23.21
CA ARG A 87 -8.77 -2.61 -22.73
C ARG A 87 -8.76 -3.62 -21.57
N LEU A 88 -7.58 -4.11 -21.19
CA LEU A 88 -7.44 -5.10 -20.13
C LEU A 88 -7.49 -4.44 -18.76
N GLN A 89 -7.93 -5.21 -17.77
CA GLN A 89 -7.65 -4.87 -16.37
C GLN A 89 -6.18 -5.15 -16.05
N LEU A 90 -5.68 -4.59 -14.96
CA LEU A 90 -4.27 -4.71 -14.56
C LEU A 90 -3.80 -6.17 -14.42
N GLU A 91 -4.66 -7.08 -13.94
CA GLU A 91 -4.33 -8.49 -13.77
C GLU A 91 -4.15 -9.19 -15.12
N ASP A 92 -5.09 -8.95 -16.04
CA ASP A 92 -5.07 -9.54 -17.37
C ASP A 92 -3.92 -8.97 -18.21
N LEU A 93 -3.64 -7.67 -18.06
CA LEU A 93 -2.46 -7.04 -18.65
C LEU A 93 -1.19 -7.72 -18.15
N SER A 94 -1.04 -7.87 -16.84
CA SER A 94 0.11 -8.53 -16.24
C SER A 94 0.25 -9.97 -16.75
N ALA A 95 -0.82 -10.76 -16.71
CA ALA A 95 -0.81 -12.14 -17.16
C ALA A 95 -0.39 -12.26 -18.64
N LEU A 96 -0.96 -11.43 -19.52
CA LEU A 96 -0.65 -11.47 -20.95
C LEU A 96 0.79 -11.02 -21.26
N VAL A 97 1.27 -9.98 -20.57
CA VAL A 97 2.64 -9.48 -20.70
C VAL A 97 3.65 -10.53 -20.25
N HIS A 98 3.37 -11.30 -19.19
CA HIS A 98 4.25 -12.39 -18.76
C HIS A 98 4.15 -13.63 -19.65
N ALA A 99 2.99 -13.90 -20.24
CA ALA A 99 2.76 -15.08 -21.07
C ALA A 99 3.37 -14.99 -22.47
N SER A 100 3.60 -13.78 -23.01
CA SER A 100 4.02 -13.61 -24.40
C SER A 100 5.10 -12.53 -24.55
N PRO A 101 6.32 -12.88 -25.04
CA PRO A 101 7.39 -11.91 -25.28
C PRO A 101 7.02 -10.80 -26.26
N ILE A 102 6.12 -11.08 -27.20
CA ILE A 102 5.64 -10.11 -28.19
C ILE A 102 4.75 -9.05 -27.53
N PHE A 103 3.88 -9.47 -26.61
CA PHE A 103 3.09 -8.54 -25.81
C PHE A 103 3.95 -7.83 -24.76
N HIS A 104 4.96 -8.48 -24.19
CA HIS A 104 5.95 -7.82 -23.33
C HIS A 104 6.68 -6.69 -24.04
N GLN A 105 7.19 -6.93 -25.26
CA GLN A 105 7.86 -5.90 -26.04
C GLN A 105 6.90 -4.76 -26.39
N GLN A 106 5.66 -5.07 -26.79
CA GLN A 106 4.63 -4.06 -27.07
C GLN A 106 4.29 -3.23 -25.83
N TYR A 107 4.22 -3.89 -24.67
CA TYR A 107 3.98 -3.23 -23.39
C TYR A 107 5.09 -2.24 -23.04
N LEU A 108 6.37 -2.64 -23.19
CA LEU A 108 7.50 -1.76 -22.92
C LEU A 108 7.54 -0.52 -23.83
N LEU A 109 7.07 -0.62 -25.07
CA LEU A 109 7.06 0.52 -26.01
C LEU A 109 6.08 1.63 -25.62
N ASP A 110 5.01 1.31 -24.88
CA ASP A 110 3.97 2.28 -24.52
C ASP A 110 3.43 2.06 -23.11
N ARG A 111 4.36 1.74 -22.19
CA ARG A 111 4.04 1.26 -20.85
C ARG A 111 3.22 2.27 -20.07
N ARG A 112 3.60 3.55 -20.06
CA ARG A 112 2.84 4.59 -19.38
C ARG A 112 1.39 4.67 -19.86
N PHE A 113 1.16 4.70 -21.17
CA PHE A 113 -0.19 4.77 -21.72
C PHE A 113 -1.01 3.55 -21.31
N LEU A 114 -0.45 2.35 -21.48
CA LEU A 114 -1.14 1.10 -21.16
C LEU A 114 -1.48 1.01 -19.68
N LEU A 115 -0.54 1.33 -18.79
CA LEU A 115 -0.80 1.33 -17.35
C LEU A 115 -1.86 2.34 -16.94
N CYS A 116 -1.82 3.56 -17.50
CA CYS A 116 -2.86 4.57 -17.25
C CYS A 116 -4.24 4.08 -17.66
N THR A 117 -4.40 3.56 -18.88
CA THR A 117 -5.71 3.10 -19.38
C THR A 117 -6.19 1.84 -18.63
N CYS A 118 -5.30 0.91 -18.33
CA CYS A 118 -5.65 -0.29 -17.56
C CYS A 118 -6.00 0.05 -16.11
N LEU A 119 -5.34 1.03 -15.49
CA LEU A 119 -5.70 1.52 -14.15
C LEU A 119 -7.08 2.17 -14.15
N GLU A 120 -7.38 3.05 -15.12
CA GLU A 120 -8.72 3.62 -15.30
C GLU A 120 -9.78 2.53 -15.51
N THR A 121 -9.45 1.49 -16.28
CA THR A 121 -10.34 0.35 -16.55
C THR A 121 -10.56 -0.49 -15.29
N SER A 122 -9.51 -0.78 -14.51
CA SER A 122 -9.60 -1.57 -13.28
C SER A 122 -10.36 -0.87 -12.15
N LEU A 123 -10.22 0.46 -12.05
CA LEU A 123 -10.88 1.23 -10.99
C LEU A 123 -12.32 1.61 -11.34
N HIS A 124 -12.73 1.47 -12.62
CA HIS A 124 -14.10 1.68 -13.13
C HIS A 124 -14.74 3.06 -12.85
N SER A 125 -14.05 3.96 -12.16
CA SER A 125 -14.56 5.26 -11.71
C SER A 125 -13.43 6.28 -11.60
N SER A 126 -13.63 7.43 -12.26
CA SER A 126 -12.70 8.56 -12.21
C SER A 126 -12.45 9.07 -10.79
N SER A 127 -13.44 8.98 -9.88
CA SER A 127 -13.24 9.37 -8.49
C SER A 127 -12.20 8.50 -7.79
N ILE A 128 -12.16 7.20 -8.07
CA ILE A 128 -11.21 6.30 -7.41
C ILE A 128 -9.80 6.52 -7.96
N VAL A 129 -9.67 6.91 -9.23
CA VAL A 129 -8.37 7.29 -9.81
C VAL A 129 -7.83 8.58 -9.17
N ILE A 130 -8.70 9.56 -8.91
CA ILE A 130 -8.33 10.77 -8.15
C ILE A 130 -7.84 10.37 -6.74
N ASP A 131 -8.56 9.49 -6.06
CA ASP A 131 -8.21 9.02 -4.72
C ASP A 131 -6.85 8.29 -4.73
N ALA A 132 -6.60 7.44 -5.73
CA ALA A 132 -5.33 6.74 -5.90
C ALA A 132 -4.15 7.71 -6.13
N CYS A 133 -4.35 8.73 -6.97
CA CYS A 133 -3.33 9.77 -7.20
C CYS A 133 -3.09 10.63 -5.95
N ALA A 134 -4.14 10.93 -5.20
CA ALA A 134 -4.05 11.67 -3.94
C ALA A 134 -3.27 10.87 -2.88
N VAL A 135 -3.56 9.58 -2.74
CA VAL A 135 -2.81 8.66 -1.87
C VAL A 135 -1.35 8.60 -2.28
N TYR A 136 -1.06 8.49 -3.57
CA TYR A 136 0.31 8.49 -4.06
C TYR A 136 1.08 9.74 -3.63
N ARG A 137 0.56 10.93 -3.98
CA ARG A 137 1.21 12.21 -3.70
C ARG A 137 1.41 12.46 -2.22
N THR A 138 0.43 12.11 -1.40
CA THR A 138 0.49 12.31 0.07
C THR A 138 1.34 11.25 0.77
N GLY A 139 1.56 10.10 0.14
CA GLY A 139 2.44 9.04 0.65
C GLY A 139 3.93 9.31 0.44
N LEU A 140 4.28 10.28 -0.41
CA LEU A 140 5.68 10.67 -0.66
C LEU A 140 6.34 11.23 0.61
N ILE A 141 7.62 10.89 0.79
CA ILE A 141 8.44 11.39 1.91
C ILE A 141 8.48 12.92 1.89
N ASP A 142 8.66 13.53 0.72
CA ASP A 142 8.67 14.99 0.56
C ASP A 142 7.37 15.65 1.06
N PHE A 143 6.21 15.03 0.81
CA PHE A 143 4.95 15.54 1.32
C PHE A 143 4.88 15.39 2.84
N SER A 144 5.25 14.21 3.36
CA SER A 144 5.26 13.94 4.80
C SER A 144 6.17 14.91 5.56
N ASP A 145 7.36 15.17 5.04
CA ASP A 145 8.35 16.04 5.68
C ASP A 145 7.95 17.54 5.60
N ALA A 146 7.27 17.94 4.53
CA ALA A 146 6.71 19.29 4.34
C ALA A 146 5.30 19.48 4.97
N ARG A 147 4.77 18.46 5.63
CA ARG A 147 3.40 18.45 6.14
C ARG A 147 3.22 19.43 7.30
N THR A 148 2.21 20.27 7.19
CA THR A 148 1.76 21.27 8.17
C THR A 148 0.23 21.39 8.08
N HIS A 149 -0.41 22.01 9.06
CA HIS A 149 -1.84 22.33 8.98
C HIS A 149 -2.24 23.01 7.67
N ASN A 150 -1.49 24.05 7.27
CA ASN A 150 -1.79 24.83 6.08
C ASN A 150 -1.61 24.02 4.80
N THR A 151 -0.56 23.19 4.71
CA THR A 151 -0.30 22.38 3.52
C THR A 151 -1.36 21.27 3.38
N VAL A 152 -1.83 20.67 4.48
CA VAL A 152 -2.94 19.72 4.49
C VAL A 152 -4.24 20.38 4.04
N ILE A 153 -4.63 21.52 4.61
CA ILE A 153 -5.86 22.24 4.23
C ILE A 153 -5.82 22.67 2.76
N HIS A 154 -4.68 23.18 2.29
CA HIS A 154 -4.51 23.57 0.89
C HIS A 154 -4.62 22.37 -0.05
N PHE A 155 -4.00 21.25 0.31
CA PHE A 155 -4.11 20.00 -0.43
C PHE A 155 -5.57 19.54 -0.53
N LEU A 156 -6.29 19.54 0.59
CA LEU A 156 -7.69 19.09 0.65
C LEU A 156 -8.63 19.95 -0.20
N ARG A 157 -8.43 21.28 -0.26
CA ARG A 157 -9.16 22.14 -1.19
C ARG A 157 -8.91 21.76 -2.64
N THR A 158 -7.63 21.59 -3.01
CA THR A 158 -7.24 21.18 -4.37
C THR A 158 -7.82 19.80 -4.73
N TYR A 159 -7.82 18.88 -3.77
CA TYR A 159 -8.41 17.55 -3.92
C TYR A 159 -9.94 17.63 -4.11
N GLN A 160 -10.63 18.45 -3.33
CA GLN A 160 -12.07 18.67 -3.47
C GLN A 160 -12.43 19.25 -4.85
N ASP A 161 -11.72 20.27 -5.32
CA ASP A 161 -11.92 20.87 -6.63
C ASP A 161 -11.78 19.83 -7.76
N ARG A 162 -10.79 18.94 -7.65
CA ARG A 162 -10.58 17.83 -8.60
C ARG A 162 -11.73 16.83 -8.55
N ARG A 163 -12.19 16.47 -7.34
CA ARG A 163 -13.32 15.54 -7.15
C ARG A 163 -14.62 16.08 -7.74
N SER A 164 -14.83 17.39 -7.68
CA SER A 164 -15.99 18.07 -8.26
C SER A 164 -15.90 18.26 -9.78
N SER A 165 -14.75 17.98 -10.40
CA SER A 165 -14.56 18.09 -11.83
C SER A 165 -15.21 16.93 -12.59
N THR A 166 -15.98 17.25 -13.64
CA THR A 166 -16.66 16.27 -14.50
C THR A 166 -15.78 15.66 -15.58
N LYS A 167 -14.57 16.22 -15.80
CA LYS A 167 -13.64 15.80 -16.86
C LYS A 167 -12.30 15.43 -16.26
N TYR A 168 -12.27 14.28 -15.61
CA TYR A 168 -11.03 13.72 -15.08
C TYR A 168 -10.42 12.72 -16.07
N SER A 169 -9.10 12.80 -16.24
CA SER A 169 -8.30 11.76 -16.88
C SER A 169 -6.95 11.68 -16.19
N ILE A 170 -6.47 10.46 -15.95
CA ILE A 170 -5.16 10.27 -15.31
C ILE A 170 -4.02 10.88 -16.11
N PHE A 171 -4.18 11.00 -17.44
CA PHE A 171 -3.19 11.66 -18.29
C PHE A 171 -3.02 13.15 -17.98
N SER A 172 -4.02 13.78 -17.36
CA SER A 172 -3.97 15.19 -16.93
C SER A 172 -3.29 15.40 -15.57
N GLU A 173 -2.97 14.33 -14.83
CA GLU A 173 -2.30 14.43 -13.53
C GLU A 173 -0.81 14.80 -13.63
N GLY A 174 -0.24 14.75 -14.83
CA GLY A 174 1.19 15.03 -15.03
C GLY A 174 2.12 13.97 -14.44
N LEU A 175 1.61 12.77 -14.15
CA LEU A 175 2.41 11.68 -13.58
C LEU A 175 3.34 11.05 -14.63
N ILE A 176 4.59 10.82 -14.23
CA ILE A 176 5.58 10.08 -15.01
C ILE A 176 5.39 8.57 -14.86
N GLU A 177 6.03 7.79 -15.73
CA GLU A 177 5.82 6.34 -15.78
C GLU A 177 6.11 5.61 -14.47
N SER A 178 7.20 5.97 -13.77
CA SER A 178 7.56 5.35 -12.50
C SER A 178 6.49 5.56 -11.41
N GLU A 179 5.88 6.75 -11.38
CA GLU A 179 4.83 7.09 -10.43
C GLU A 179 3.56 6.26 -10.70
N ILE A 180 3.20 6.08 -11.98
CA ILE A 180 2.08 5.21 -12.37
C ILE A 180 2.36 3.74 -11.99
N VAL A 181 3.59 3.27 -12.16
CA VAL A 181 4.00 1.93 -11.74
C VAL A 181 3.83 1.76 -10.22
N GLU A 182 4.17 2.77 -9.43
CA GLU A 182 4.00 2.74 -7.97
C GLU A 182 2.52 2.71 -7.56
N ILE A 183 1.65 3.48 -8.23
CA ILE A 183 0.20 3.42 -8.00
C ILE A 183 -0.37 2.04 -8.34
N VAL A 184 0.01 1.49 -9.50
CA VAL A 184 -0.41 0.14 -9.92
C VAL A 184 0.09 -0.92 -8.94
N ALA A 185 1.35 -0.82 -8.50
CA ALA A 185 1.90 -1.73 -7.51
C ALA A 185 1.09 -1.66 -6.20
N PHE A 186 0.83 -0.46 -5.67
CA PHE A 186 0.03 -0.29 -4.47
C PHE A 186 -1.38 -0.87 -4.62
N HIS A 187 -2.03 -0.66 -5.78
CA HIS A 187 -3.34 -1.24 -6.07
C HIS A 187 -3.31 -2.78 -6.03
N SER A 188 -2.35 -3.39 -6.75
CA SER A 188 -2.26 -4.84 -6.89
C SER A 188 -1.76 -5.55 -5.63
N THR A 189 -0.85 -4.93 -4.86
CA THR A 189 -0.21 -5.59 -3.71
C THR A 189 -0.84 -5.24 -2.36
N ILE A 190 -1.55 -4.12 -2.25
CA ILE A 190 -2.16 -3.67 -0.99
C ILE A 190 -3.68 -3.61 -1.10
N ILE A 191 -4.22 -2.81 -2.03
CA ILE A 191 -5.66 -2.55 -2.12
C ILE A 191 -6.44 -3.84 -2.42
N LYS A 192 -6.07 -4.58 -3.46
CA LYS A 192 -6.79 -5.81 -3.84
C LYS A 192 -6.72 -6.91 -2.79
N PRO A 193 -5.55 -7.25 -2.21
CA PRO A 193 -5.48 -8.25 -1.15
C PRO A 193 -6.29 -7.86 0.09
N LEU A 194 -6.21 -6.60 0.53
CA LEU A 194 -6.99 -6.13 1.69
C LEU A 194 -8.49 -6.08 1.41
N ALA A 195 -8.91 -5.71 0.20
CA ALA A 195 -10.33 -5.76 -0.18
C ALA A 195 -10.88 -7.18 -0.02
N ARG A 196 -10.12 -8.21 -0.41
CA ARG A 196 -10.52 -9.62 -0.22
C ARG A 196 -10.62 -9.98 1.27
N GLN A 197 -9.59 -9.63 2.05
CA GLN A 197 -9.59 -9.92 3.49
C GLN A 197 -10.73 -9.23 4.24
N TYR A 198 -10.99 -7.95 3.93
CA TYR A 198 -12.13 -7.23 4.48
C TYR A 198 -13.44 -7.89 4.11
N THR A 199 -13.61 -8.28 2.84
CA THR A 199 -14.81 -8.98 2.35
C THR A 199 -15.03 -10.29 3.11
N ASP A 200 -13.97 -11.09 3.27
CA ASP A 200 -14.01 -12.35 4.00
C ASP A 200 -14.40 -12.15 5.47
N TRP A 201 -13.80 -11.14 6.13
CA TRP A 201 -14.12 -10.76 7.50
C TRP A 201 -15.58 -10.28 7.63
N ALA A 202 -16.01 -9.35 6.79
CA ALA A 202 -17.35 -8.78 6.85
C ALA A 202 -18.44 -9.84 6.61
N LEU A 203 -18.26 -10.70 5.60
CA LEU A 203 -19.20 -11.79 5.31
C LEU A 203 -19.25 -12.85 6.42
N THR A 204 -18.14 -13.06 7.14
CA THR A 204 -18.10 -13.99 8.27
C THR A 204 -18.87 -13.41 9.46
N ASN A 205 -18.61 -12.16 9.83
CA ASN A 205 -19.34 -11.49 10.92
C ASN A 205 -20.84 -11.39 10.63
N LEU A 206 -21.23 -11.05 9.39
CA LEU A 206 -22.64 -11.01 8.99
C LEU A 206 -23.32 -12.38 9.11
N ALA A 207 -22.61 -13.47 8.79
CA ALA A 207 -23.15 -14.82 8.94
C ALA A 207 -23.34 -15.18 10.43
N ASP A 208 -22.38 -14.82 11.26
CA ASP A 208 -22.43 -15.05 12.71
C ASP A 208 -23.58 -14.29 13.38
N GLU A 209 -23.77 -13.02 13.02
CA GLU A 209 -24.86 -12.18 13.52
C GLU A 209 -26.25 -12.68 13.07
N THR A 210 -26.38 -13.06 11.80
CA THR A 210 -27.66 -13.53 11.24
C THR A 210 -27.96 -15.00 11.55
N LYS A 211 -27.02 -15.72 12.19
CA LYS A 211 -27.05 -17.20 12.34
C LYS A 211 -27.29 -17.92 11.01
N GLY A 212 -26.92 -17.28 9.91
CA GLY A 212 -27.17 -17.71 8.54
C GLY A 212 -25.96 -18.41 7.94
N THR A 213 -26.14 -18.97 6.76
CA THR A 213 -25.01 -19.49 5.97
C THR A 213 -24.27 -18.33 5.32
N ARG A 214 -22.94 -18.35 5.39
CA ARG A 214 -22.08 -17.38 4.70
C ARG A 214 -22.42 -17.31 3.21
N SER A 215 -22.66 -16.09 2.71
CA SER A 215 -22.85 -15.86 1.27
C SER A 215 -21.56 -16.20 0.53
N ILE A 216 -21.66 -17.07 -0.47
CA ILE A 216 -20.57 -17.43 -1.39
C ILE A 216 -20.59 -16.52 -2.64
N THR A 217 -21.61 -15.67 -2.78
CA THR A 217 -21.76 -14.80 -3.93
C THR A 217 -20.63 -13.76 -3.94
N PRO A 218 -19.90 -13.60 -5.06
CA PRO A 218 -18.89 -12.58 -5.18
C PRO A 218 -19.54 -11.19 -5.05
N LEU A 219 -18.77 -10.22 -4.54
CA LEU A 219 -19.21 -8.84 -4.50
C LEU A 219 -19.67 -8.37 -5.88
N SER A 220 -20.76 -7.61 -5.90
CA SER A 220 -21.16 -6.87 -7.10
C SER A 220 -20.08 -5.85 -7.46
N LYS A 221 -20.06 -5.44 -8.73
CA LYS A 221 -19.14 -4.38 -9.21
C LYS A 221 -19.26 -3.09 -8.38
N THR A 222 -20.48 -2.76 -7.94
CA THR A 222 -20.72 -1.59 -7.11
C THR A 222 -20.10 -1.72 -5.73
N GLU A 223 -20.22 -2.87 -5.08
CA GLU A 223 -19.61 -3.14 -3.78
C GLU A 223 -18.08 -3.15 -3.87
N GLU A 224 -17.52 -3.76 -4.92
CA GLU A 224 -16.08 -3.74 -5.16
C GLU A 224 -15.56 -2.29 -5.31
N MET A 225 -16.25 -1.46 -6.10
CA MET A 225 -15.89 -0.05 -6.24
C MET A 225 -15.99 0.72 -4.91
N ARG A 226 -17.06 0.51 -4.13
CA ARG A 226 -17.24 1.16 -2.82
C ARG A 226 -16.10 0.80 -1.87
N LEU A 227 -15.74 -0.48 -1.81
CA LEU A 227 -14.66 -0.96 -0.96
C LEU A 227 -13.28 -0.43 -1.41
N GLN A 228 -12.98 -0.46 -2.70
CA GLN A 228 -11.72 0.09 -3.23
C GLN A 228 -11.61 1.59 -2.93
N ARG A 229 -12.70 2.34 -3.13
CA ARG A 229 -12.80 3.76 -2.81
C ARG A 229 -12.57 4.03 -1.33
N ALA A 230 -13.21 3.25 -0.46
CA ALA A 230 -13.03 3.33 0.98
C ALA A 230 -11.56 3.11 1.36
N LEU A 231 -10.90 2.10 0.78
CA LEU A 231 -9.50 1.77 1.07
C LEU A 231 -8.57 2.93 0.70
N TYR A 232 -8.72 3.51 -0.49
CA TYR A 232 -7.91 4.67 -0.86
C TYR A 232 -8.16 5.87 0.06
N ARG A 233 -9.41 6.16 0.42
CA ARG A 233 -9.71 7.32 1.28
C ARG A 233 -9.28 7.12 2.72
N PHE A 234 -9.38 5.91 3.24
CA PHE A 234 -8.79 5.57 4.53
C PHE A 234 -7.27 5.75 4.50
N GLN A 235 -6.58 5.26 3.46
CA GLN A 235 -5.14 5.50 3.31
C GLN A 235 -4.81 6.99 3.17
N LEU A 236 -5.64 7.77 2.47
CA LEU A 236 -5.48 9.21 2.36
C LEU A 236 -5.57 9.89 3.74
N CYS A 237 -6.52 9.46 4.58
CA CYS A 237 -6.62 9.91 5.96
C CYS A 237 -5.34 9.60 6.75
N CYS A 238 -4.82 8.37 6.66
CA CYS A 238 -3.55 7.97 7.27
C CYS A 238 -2.38 8.85 6.79
N ASN A 239 -2.29 9.13 5.48
CA ASN A 239 -1.21 9.96 4.94
C ASN A 239 -1.29 11.44 5.38
N LEU A 240 -2.48 11.95 5.64
CA LEU A 240 -2.68 13.36 6.01
C LEU A 240 -2.55 13.59 7.52
N PHE A 241 -3.07 12.66 8.33
CA PHE A 241 -3.21 12.85 9.78
C PHE A 241 -2.39 11.86 10.60
N GLY A 242 -2.06 10.70 10.02
CA GLY A 242 -1.27 9.65 10.66
C GLY A 242 0.24 9.82 10.47
N LYS A 243 0.99 8.82 10.93
CA LYS A 243 2.46 8.82 10.85
C LYS A 243 2.94 8.11 9.57
N ASN A 244 3.89 8.72 8.86
CA ASN A 244 4.57 8.06 7.75
C ASN A 244 5.80 7.30 8.28
N VAL A 245 5.86 6.01 8.01
CA VAL A 245 6.93 5.10 8.45
C VAL A 245 8.28 5.48 7.86
N ASP A 246 8.30 6.00 6.63
CA ASP A 246 9.52 6.29 5.90
C ASP A 246 10.04 7.72 6.17
N SER A 247 9.32 8.54 6.95
CA SER A 247 9.71 9.93 7.27
C SER A 247 10.75 9.99 8.39
N SER A 248 11.79 10.80 8.18
CA SER A 248 12.87 10.98 9.15
C SER A 248 12.52 11.90 10.33
N ARG A 249 11.38 12.61 10.27
CA ARG A 249 10.88 13.49 11.35
C ARG A 249 10.11 12.70 12.41
N TRP A 250 10.79 11.74 13.03
CA TRP A 250 10.24 10.96 14.14
C TRP A 250 9.95 11.77 15.40
N PHE A 251 10.53 12.98 15.54
CA PHE A 251 10.72 13.53 16.89
C PHE A 251 10.07 14.88 17.27
N PHE A 252 9.66 15.82 16.39
CA PHE A 252 9.42 17.19 16.92
C PHE A 252 8.29 18.05 16.36
N GLN A 253 7.34 17.53 15.57
CA GLN A 253 6.18 18.35 15.21
C GLN A 253 4.94 17.46 15.04
N GLY A 254 4.32 17.12 16.18
CA GLY A 254 2.96 16.62 16.17
C GLY A 254 2.10 17.64 15.44
N LEU A 255 1.47 17.21 14.35
CA LEU A 255 0.51 18.06 13.66
C LEU A 255 -0.64 18.41 14.61
N ASN A 256 -0.90 17.59 15.64
CA ASN A 256 -1.86 17.86 16.71
C ASN A 256 -3.25 18.27 16.19
N PHE A 257 -3.65 17.67 15.06
CA PHE A 257 -5.03 17.74 14.62
C PHE A 257 -5.91 17.07 15.67
N LYS A 258 -7.02 17.73 16.01
CA LYS A 258 -8.06 17.15 16.86
C LYS A 258 -9.05 16.36 16.02
N SER A 259 -9.82 15.47 16.65
CA SER A 259 -10.87 14.72 15.95
C SER A 259 -11.90 15.63 15.27
N VAL A 260 -12.23 16.76 15.89
CA VAL A 260 -13.11 17.79 15.29
C VAL A 260 -12.49 18.41 14.04
N ASP A 261 -11.17 18.59 14.00
CA ASP A 261 -10.50 19.08 12.80
C ASP A 261 -10.62 18.04 11.69
N ILE A 262 -10.25 16.78 11.94
CA ILE A 262 -10.34 15.69 10.95
C ILE A 262 -11.77 15.57 10.41
N LEU A 263 -12.78 15.63 11.28
CA LEU A 263 -14.19 15.65 10.88
C LEU A 263 -14.47 16.82 9.92
N THR A 264 -14.15 18.04 10.33
CA THR A 264 -14.56 19.27 9.61
C THR A 264 -13.78 19.51 8.31
N ILE A 265 -12.47 19.23 8.29
CA ILE A 265 -11.63 19.52 7.11
C ILE A 265 -11.52 18.35 6.15
N PHE A 266 -11.70 17.11 6.61
CA PHE A 266 -11.57 15.91 5.77
C PHE A 266 -12.88 15.15 5.61
N LEU A 267 -13.52 14.69 6.69
CA LEU A 267 -14.72 13.84 6.55
C LEU A 267 -15.90 14.61 5.90
N CYS A 268 -16.08 15.89 6.21
CA CYS A 268 -17.10 16.75 5.56
C CYS A 268 -16.86 17.01 4.05
N LEU A 269 -15.78 16.51 3.46
CA LEU A 269 -15.61 16.50 2.00
C LEU A 269 -16.40 15.39 1.30
N PHE A 270 -16.90 14.43 2.08
CA PHE A 270 -17.52 13.21 1.61
C PHE A 270 -19.01 13.19 1.96
N GLU A 271 -19.79 12.48 1.14
CA GLU A 271 -21.20 12.22 1.46
C GLU A 271 -21.30 11.27 2.67
N PRO A 272 -22.40 11.29 3.46
CA PRO A 272 -22.50 10.49 4.68
C PRO A 272 -22.18 8.99 4.51
N TRP A 273 -22.67 8.36 3.43
CA TRP A 273 -22.37 6.95 3.14
C TRP A 273 -20.90 6.72 2.76
N GLU A 274 -20.21 7.72 2.19
CA GLU A 274 -18.78 7.64 1.91
C GLU A 274 -17.95 7.78 3.20
N ILE A 275 -18.46 8.51 4.20
CA ILE A 275 -17.87 8.60 5.54
C ILE A 275 -18.01 7.25 6.24
N GLU A 276 -19.20 6.66 6.23
CA GLU A 276 -19.45 5.32 6.78
C GLU A 276 -18.50 4.28 6.18
N GLU A 277 -18.31 4.29 4.85
CA GLU A 277 -17.35 3.44 4.16
C GLU A 277 -15.93 3.54 4.73
N ILE A 278 -15.44 4.76 5.03
CA ILE A 278 -14.11 4.99 5.63
C ILE A 278 -14.10 4.47 7.07
N LEU A 279 -15.14 4.75 7.85
CA LEU A 279 -15.23 4.35 9.25
C LEU A 279 -15.34 2.82 9.40
N CYS A 280 -15.99 2.12 8.47
CA CYS A 280 -16.00 0.66 8.45
C CYS A 280 -14.59 0.07 8.33
N LEU A 281 -13.72 0.67 7.52
CA LEU A 281 -12.32 0.23 7.40
C LEU A 281 -11.48 0.59 8.62
N TYR A 282 -11.78 1.72 9.26
CA TYR A 282 -11.19 2.06 10.54
C TYR A 282 -11.56 1.01 11.60
N THR A 283 -12.84 0.64 11.72
CA THR A 283 -13.32 -0.43 12.62
C THR A 283 -12.66 -1.75 12.30
N PHE A 284 -12.60 -2.15 11.03
CA PHE A 284 -11.88 -3.35 10.61
C PHE A 284 -10.42 -3.33 11.07
N SER A 285 -9.72 -2.22 10.84
CA SER A 285 -8.32 -2.05 11.24
C SER A 285 -8.16 -2.13 12.76
N LYS A 286 -9.07 -1.50 13.53
CA LYS A 286 -9.10 -1.56 14.99
C LYS A 286 -9.24 -2.99 15.47
N VAL A 287 -10.22 -3.75 14.96
CA VAL A 287 -10.42 -5.17 15.30
C VAL A 287 -9.19 -6.02 14.98
N MET A 288 -8.61 -5.85 13.79
CA MET A 288 -7.41 -6.60 13.38
C MET A 288 -6.21 -6.31 14.29
N TYR A 289 -5.92 -5.03 14.57
CA TYR A 289 -4.80 -4.68 15.44
C TYR A 289 -5.04 -5.05 16.90
N THR A 290 -6.26 -4.92 17.43
CA THR A 290 -6.58 -5.41 18.78
C THR A 290 -6.30 -6.91 18.91
N GLN A 291 -6.64 -7.71 17.88
CA GLN A 291 -6.33 -9.14 17.88
C GLN A 291 -4.80 -9.38 17.87
N ILE A 292 -4.06 -8.66 17.02
CA ILE A 292 -2.60 -8.74 16.96
C ILE A 292 -1.97 -8.35 18.30
N PHE A 293 -2.43 -7.25 18.92
CA PHE A 293 -1.91 -6.75 20.19
C PHE A 293 -2.12 -7.79 21.30
N LYS A 294 -3.29 -8.42 21.35
CA LYS A 294 -3.56 -9.53 22.30
C LYS A 294 -2.62 -10.70 22.09
N GLU A 295 -2.33 -11.06 20.85
CA GLU A 295 -1.45 -12.19 20.51
C GLU A 295 0.01 -11.93 20.91
N ILE A 296 0.51 -10.70 20.74
CA ILE A 296 1.90 -10.32 21.04
C ILE A 296 2.07 -9.68 22.43
N HIS A 297 0.99 -9.55 23.21
CA HIS A 297 0.97 -8.78 24.45
C HIS A 297 2.10 -9.20 25.39
N TRP A 298 2.20 -10.50 25.67
CA TRP A 298 3.23 -11.01 26.57
C TRP A 298 4.65 -10.75 26.04
N ASP A 299 4.85 -10.77 24.73
CA ASP A 299 6.16 -10.48 24.15
C ASP A 299 6.56 -9.02 24.36
N LEU A 300 5.62 -8.08 24.44
CA LEU A 300 5.94 -6.66 24.58
C LEU A 300 5.78 -6.15 26.02
N ASP A 301 5.32 -7.00 26.93
CA ASP A 301 5.14 -6.67 28.35
C ASP A 301 6.47 -6.42 29.05
N ALA A 302 6.56 -5.33 29.82
CA ALA A 302 7.75 -4.96 30.59
C ALA A 302 8.17 -6.04 31.62
N ASN A 303 7.23 -6.90 32.04
CA ASN A 303 7.47 -7.99 32.97
C ASN A 303 7.95 -9.28 32.28
N ASN A 304 8.07 -9.31 30.95
CA ASN A 304 8.60 -10.47 30.26
C ASN A 304 10.06 -10.72 30.66
N PRO A 305 10.44 -11.94 31.11
CA PRO A 305 11.80 -12.27 31.55
C PRO A 305 12.90 -11.96 30.53
N LYS A 306 12.57 -11.85 29.23
CA LYS A 306 13.54 -11.45 28.20
C LYS A 306 14.14 -10.06 28.40
N PHE A 307 13.54 -9.23 29.26
CA PHE A 307 14.02 -7.88 29.59
C PHE A 307 14.78 -7.82 30.93
N ASP A 308 14.97 -8.95 31.62
CA ASP A 308 15.63 -8.99 32.94
C ASP A 308 17.12 -8.55 32.85
N ASP A 309 17.75 -8.69 31.68
CA ASP A 309 19.12 -8.26 31.41
C ASP A 309 19.29 -6.73 31.34
N GLN A 310 18.19 -5.98 31.22
CA GLN A 310 18.20 -4.51 31.16
C GLN A 310 18.18 -3.84 32.53
N GLY A 311 18.17 -4.60 33.63
CA GLY A 311 18.13 -4.05 34.98
C GLY A 311 16.78 -3.46 35.39
N ARG A 312 15.70 -3.84 34.68
CA ARG A 312 14.29 -3.44 34.94
C ARG A 312 14.08 -1.93 35.12
N PRO A 313 14.35 -1.10 34.08
CA PRO A 313 13.86 0.27 34.06
C PRO A 313 12.32 0.30 34.06
N PRO A 314 11.67 1.44 34.38
CA PRO A 314 10.21 1.55 34.37
C PRO A 314 9.55 1.09 33.06
N THR A 315 10.24 1.27 31.92
CA THR A 315 9.84 0.69 30.63
C THR A 315 11.10 0.20 29.91
N PRO A 316 11.34 -1.12 29.83
CA PRO A 316 12.46 -1.69 29.08
C PRO A 316 12.44 -1.29 27.60
N THR A 317 13.62 -1.23 26.98
CA THR A 317 13.73 -0.95 25.55
C THR A 317 13.09 -2.10 24.76
N GLY A 318 12.09 -1.77 23.93
CA GLY A 318 11.32 -2.74 23.15
C GLY A 318 10.10 -3.31 23.87
N ALA A 319 9.82 -2.86 25.10
CA ALA A 319 8.56 -3.10 25.80
C ALA A 319 7.56 -1.96 25.52
N PHE A 320 6.29 -2.29 25.43
CA PHE A 320 5.19 -1.37 25.14
C PHE A 320 3.99 -1.70 26.02
N ASP A 321 3.30 -0.68 26.52
CA ASP A 321 2.04 -0.84 27.23
C ASP A 321 0.90 -0.95 26.19
N LEU A 322 0.60 -2.17 25.77
CA LEU A 322 -0.43 -2.41 24.73
C LEU A 322 -1.86 -2.22 25.23
N ASP A 323 -2.06 -2.03 26.54
CA ASP A 323 -3.35 -1.68 27.12
C ASP A 323 -3.66 -0.18 26.96
N ASP A 324 -2.67 0.65 26.60
CA ASP A 324 -2.88 2.04 26.22
C ASP A 324 -3.39 2.13 24.77
N ASP A 325 -4.66 2.50 24.63
CA ASP A 325 -5.35 2.69 23.34
C ASP A 325 -4.60 3.66 22.40
N ALA A 326 -3.76 4.56 22.92
CA ALA A 326 -2.94 5.44 22.10
C ALA A 326 -2.02 4.66 21.14
N TYR A 327 -1.43 3.53 21.58
CA TYR A 327 -0.60 2.71 20.67
C TYR A 327 -1.42 2.05 19.57
N LEU A 328 -2.65 1.63 19.89
CA LEU A 328 -3.57 1.09 18.89
C LEU A 328 -3.90 2.16 17.84
N MET A 329 -4.24 3.37 18.26
CA MET A 329 -4.54 4.49 17.37
C MET A 329 -3.36 4.89 16.51
N GLY A 330 -2.18 5.05 17.11
CA GLY A 330 -0.98 5.39 16.38
C GLY A 330 -0.62 4.33 15.34
N THR A 331 -0.77 3.05 15.67
CA THR A 331 -0.49 1.94 14.75
C THR A 331 -1.51 1.88 13.60
N ILE A 332 -2.80 2.09 13.86
CA ILE A 332 -3.83 2.18 12.81
C ILE A 332 -3.51 3.33 11.85
N SER A 333 -3.03 4.46 12.38
CA SER A 333 -2.70 5.66 11.59
C SER A 333 -1.57 5.48 10.57
N LEU A 334 -0.78 4.40 10.67
CA LEU A 334 0.26 4.05 9.70
C LEU A 334 -0.29 3.57 8.34
N GLY A 335 -1.58 3.21 8.32
CA GLY A 335 -2.31 2.87 7.11
C GLY A 335 -2.14 1.43 6.61
N LEU A 336 -2.62 1.22 5.39
CA LEU A 336 -2.87 -0.08 4.80
C LEU A 336 -1.62 -0.89 4.51
N LYS A 337 -0.48 -0.25 4.23
CA LYS A 337 0.80 -0.95 3.97
C LYS A 337 1.23 -1.75 5.20
N ILE A 338 1.15 -1.15 6.38
CA ILE A 338 1.53 -1.81 7.64
C ILE A 338 0.47 -2.82 8.06
N LEU A 339 -0.82 -2.49 7.93
CA LEU A 339 -1.91 -3.43 8.19
C LEU A 339 -1.75 -4.70 7.35
N HIS A 340 -1.54 -4.56 6.04
CA HIS A 340 -1.33 -5.69 5.14
C HIS A 340 -0.10 -6.52 5.53
N ARG A 341 1.03 -5.87 5.90
CA ARG A 341 2.23 -6.56 6.37
C ARG A 341 1.92 -7.40 7.62
N MET A 342 1.19 -6.86 8.58
CA MET A 342 0.85 -7.59 9.81
C MET A 342 -0.08 -8.78 9.54
N LEU A 343 -1.11 -8.59 8.71
CA LEU A 343 -2.06 -9.65 8.37
C LEU A 343 -1.46 -10.78 7.52
N THR A 344 -0.42 -10.49 6.75
CA THR A 344 0.26 -11.48 5.91
C THR A 344 1.42 -12.20 6.62
N THR A 345 1.96 -11.61 7.69
CA THR A 345 3.05 -12.21 8.48
C THR A 345 2.50 -13.33 9.35
N ARG A 346 2.76 -14.59 8.97
CA ARG A 346 2.25 -15.78 9.68
C ARG A 346 3.13 -16.21 10.85
N ASP A 347 4.42 -15.97 10.75
CA ASP A 347 5.37 -16.33 11.80
C ASP A 347 5.26 -15.36 12.99
N HIS A 348 5.18 -15.92 14.20
CA HIS A 348 4.94 -15.16 15.41
C HIS A 348 6.10 -14.21 15.72
N GLU A 349 7.34 -14.71 15.68
CA GLU A 349 8.53 -13.91 15.99
C GLU A 349 8.71 -12.77 14.98
N GLN A 350 8.50 -13.05 13.69
CA GLN A 350 8.52 -12.02 12.65
C GLN A 350 7.42 -10.97 12.86
N ARG A 351 6.23 -11.37 13.33
CA ARG A 351 5.14 -10.43 13.63
C ARG A 351 5.48 -9.57 14.84
N VAL A 352 6.00 -10.15 15.91
CA VAL A 352 6.47 -9.41 17.10
C VAL A 352 7.55 -8.39 16.68
N TRP A 353 8.55 -8.83 15.92
CA TRP A 353 9.63 -7.95 15.46
C TRP A 353 9.11 -6.82 14.59
N ALA A 354 8.24 -7.12 13.62
CA ALA A 354 7.67 -6.10 12.75
C ALA A 354 6.75 -5.13 13.52
N MET A 355 6.05 -5.59 14.56
CA MET A 355 5.25 -4.74 15.43
C MET A 355 6.13 -3.85 16.31
N GLN A 356 7.23 -4.36 16.88
CA GLN A 356 8.18 -3.53 17.64
C GLN A 356 8.79 -2.41 16.78
N GLU A 357 8.99 -2.66 15.48
CA GLU A 357 9.50 -1.66 14.54
C GLU A 357 8.48 -0.54 14.25
N HIS A 358 7.18 -0.83 14.30
CA HIS A 358 6.13 0.07 13.81
C HIS A 358 5.20 0.63 14.87
N ILE A 359 5.03 -0.04 16.03
CA ILE A 359 4.21 0.46 17.13
C ILE A 359 4.64 1.89 17.47
N CYS A 360 3.66 2.79 17.52
CA CYS A 360 3.91 4.17 17.82
C CYS A 360 2.70 4.83 18.45
N LEU A 361 2.96 5.91 19.18
CA LEU A 361 1.93 6.86 19.57
C LEU A 361 1.48 7.68 18.34
N PRO A 362 0.23 8.19 18.33
CA PRO A 362 -0.31 8.95 17.22
C PRO A 362 0.29 10.37 17.21
N LEU A 363 0.15 11.07 16.07
CA LEU A 363 0.61 12.46 15.91
C LEU A 363 -0.40 13.51 16.42
N GLY A 364 -1.55 13.06 16.92
CA GLY A 364 -2.74 13.81 17.32
C GLY A 364 -3.89 12.83 17.52
N ASP A 365 -5.13 13.32 17.55
CA ASP A 365 -6.28 12.42 17.55
C ASP A 365 -6.39 11.72 16.18
N PHE A 366 -7.02 10.54 16.12
CA PHE A 366 -7.19 9.83 14.86
C PHE A 366 -8.53 9.09 14.79
N LEU A 367 -9.51 9.69 14.10
CA LEU A 367 -10.84 9.13 13.81
C LEU A 367 -11.68 8.65 15.01
N GLU A 368 -11.17 8.75 16.24
CA GLU A 368 -11.95 8.57 17.46
C GLU A 368 -12.73 9.85 17.76
N ILE A 369 -14.04 9.79 17.58
CA ILE A 369 -14.91 10.85 18.05
C ILE A 369 -15.01 10.68 19.57
N GLU A 370 -14.49 11.64 20.35
CA GLU A 370 -14.79 11.71 21.79
C GLU A 370 -16.32 11.67 21.95
N GLY A 371 -16.83 10.59 22.55
CA GLY A 371 -18.27 10.36 22.69
C GLY A 371 -18.74 9.04 22.09
N SER A 372 -18.10 7.92 22.44
CA SER A 372 -18.63 6.57 22.21
C SER A 372 -20.04 6.35 22.79
N ASP A 373 -20.54 7.27 23.62
CA ASP A 373 -21.92 7.25 24.12
C ASP A 373 -22.96 7.86 23.16
N VAL A 374 -22.57 8.52 22.06
CA VAL A 374 -23.52 9.23 21.18
C VAL A 374 -23.98 8.38 19.98
N LEU A 375 -23.21 7.37 19.58
CA LEU A 375 -23.60 6.47 18.49
C LEU A 375 -24.47 5.28 18.95
N ASP A 376 -24.52 5.01 20.25
CA ASP A 376 -25.42 4.01 20.85
C ASP A 376 -26.86 4.53 21.07
N GLU A 377 -27.13 5.82 20.81
CA GLU A 377 -28.49 6.41 20.92
C GLU A 377 -29.30 6.37 19.59
N TRP A 378 -28.74 5.84 18.50
CA TRP A 378 -29.42 5.77 17.19
C TRP A 378 -29.50 4.37 16.57
N THR A 379 -29.40 3.32 17.39
CA THR A 379 -29.89 1.96 17.10
C THR A 379 -30.93 1.56 18.12
#